data_AF-A0A484ZF70-F1
#
_entry.id   AF-A0A484ZF70-F1
#
_cell.length_a   1.000
_cell.length_b   1.000
_cell.length_c   1.000
_cell.angle_alpha   90.00
_cell.angle_beta   90.00
_cell.angle_gamma   90.00
#
_symmetry.space_group_name_H-M   'P 1'
#
loop_
_entity.id
_entity.type
_entity.pdbx_description
1 polymer ?
#
loop_
_entity_poly.entity_id
_entity_poly.type
_entity_poly.pdbx_seq_one_letter_code
_entity_poly.pdbx_strand_id
1 'polypeptide(L)'
;MHQSSMGSLMIAAGNKVHPIWQSYEMLPLFSLLTAFIMGFSIVIFEGSLVQAGLRGKGQNEKDLFRKLMTILSVFLALFLVLRFGELIFRGKMGYVFAFDFYSILFWVESALLIFPLVVFRSRKFRNDSRMLFIGAVSMLLGCATWRMCYSLVAFNPGGGYHYFPTWEELLISIGFVAIEICAYILLIRLLPIIPSLRNINKNQEASKV
;
A
#
# COMPACT_ATOMS: atom_id res chain seq x y z
N MET A 1 11.12 -3.51 14.02
CA MET A 1 12.53 -3.23 13.62
C MET A 1 12.90 -3.76 12.24
N HIS A 2 12.25 -4.81 11.71
CA HIS A 2 12.55 -5.37 10.38
C HIS A 2 12.39 -4.39 9.20
N GLN A 3 11.23 -3.72 9.09
CA GLN A 3 10.95 -2.81 7.95
C GLN A 3 11.82 -1.54 7.95
N SER A 4 12.18 -1.04 9.13
CA SER A 4 13.11 0.08 9.30
C SER A 4 14.55 -0.32 8.94
N SER A 5 14.95 -1.56 9.22
CA SER A 5 16.28 -2.09 8.90
C SER A 5 16.47 -2.22 7.38
N MET A 6 15.47 -2.71 6.64
CA MET A 6 15.50 -2.73 5.17
C MET A 6 15.61 -1.32 4.57
N GLY A 7 14.99 -0.31 5.20
CA GLY A 7 15.18 1.10 4.86
C GLY A 7 16.59 1.61 5.14
N SER A 8 17.21 1.13 6.23
CA SER A 8 18.57 1.49 6.61
C SER A 8 19.62 0.85 5.68
N LEU A 9 19.32 -0.32 5.10
CA LEU A 9 20.20 -1.00 4.14
C LEU A 9 20.49 -0.15 2.90
N MET A 10 19.52 0.59 2.34
CA MET A 10 19.86 1.46 1.18
C MET A 10 20.49 2.80 1.58
N ILE A 11 20.54 3.14 2.87
CA ILE A 11 21.46 4.20 3.31
C ILE A 11 22.90 3.77 2.97
N ALA A 12 23.23 2.49 3.18
CA ALA A 12 24.54 1.93 2.85
C ALA A 12 24.77 1.81 1.33
N ALA A 13 23.71 1.72 0.51
CA ALA A 13 23.82 1.79 -0.95
C ALA A 13 24.30 3.18 -1.44
N GLY A 14 24.15 4.23 -0.61
CA GLY A 14 24.79 5.52 -0.79
C GLY A 14 24.56 6.13 -2.18
N ASN A 15 25.62 6.63 -2.81
CA ASN A 15 25.61 7.35 -4.10
C ASN A 15 25.19 6.52 -5.31
N LYS A 16 24.88 5.23 -5.14
CA LYS A 16 24.36 4.37 -6.21
C LYS A 16 22.86 4.56 -6.44
N VAL A 17 22.18 5.30 -5.56
CA VAL A 17 20.74 5.55 -5.65
C VAL A 17 20.48 6.90 -6.30
N HIS A 18 19.54 6.97 -7.24
CA HIS A 18 19.17 8.24 -7.89
C HIS A 18 18.75 9.30 -6.85
N PRO A 19 19.18 10.57 -6.99
CA PRO A 19 19.00 11.62 -5.98
C PRO A 19 17.55 11.81 -5.51
N ILE A 20 16.56 11.59 -6.39
CA ILE A 20 15.12 11.72 -6.12
C ILE A 20 14.64 10.75 -5.02
N TRP A 21 15.18 9.53 -4.94
CA TRP A 21 14.78 8.53 -3.94
C TRP A 21 15.79 8.41 -2.79
N GLN A 22 16.94 9.09 -2.90
CA GLN A 22 18.00 9.03 -1.91
C GLN A 22 17.76 10.06 -0.78
N SER A 23 17.04 9.63 0.26
CA SER A 23 16.72 10.44 1.43
C SER A 23 17.39 9.87 2.69
N TYR A 24 18.72 10.04 2.81
CA TYR A 24 19.58 9.40 3.82
C TYR A 24 18.92 9.09 5.18
N GLU A 25 18.52 10.11 5.95
CA GLU A 25 18.00 9.90 7.31
C GLU A 25 16.51 9.53 7.36
N MET A 26 15.77 9.77 6.28
CA MET A 26 14.31 9.63 6.22
C MET A 26 13.86 8.31 5.59
N LEU A 27 14.75 7.59 4.91
CA LEU A 27 14.47 6.29 4.29
C LEU A 27 13.90 5.24 5.26
N PRO A 28 14.41 5.08 6.49
CA PRO A 28 13.82 4.15 7.46
C PRO A 28 12.39 4.53 7.84
N LEU A 29 12.11 5.83 7.97
CA LEU A 29 10.79 6.37 8.27
C LEU A 29 9.82 6.15 7.09
N PHE A 30 10.26 6.41 5.86
CA PHE A 30 9.46 6.15 4.66
C PHE A 30 9.16 4.65 4.48
N SER A 31 10.13 3.77 4.75
CA SER A 31 9.90 2.32 4.72
C SER A 31 8.88 1.88 5.77
N LEU A 32 8.90 2.48 6.96
CA LEU A 32 7.92 2.20 8.01
C LEU A 32 6.51 2.69 7.63
N LEU A 33 6.40 3.93 7.15
CA LEU A 33 5.12 4.51 6.73
C LEU A 33 4.49 3.71 5.59
N THR A 34 5.28 3.38 4.56
CA THR A 34 4.79 2.58 3.43
C THR A 34 4.45 1.15 3.84
N ALA A 35 5.15 0.55 4.82
CA ALA A 35 4.79 -0.75 5.35
C ALA A 35 3.42 -0.74 6.06
N PHE A 36 3.14 0.28 6.87
CA PHE A 36 1.81 0.44 7.48
C PHE A 36 0.73 0.67 6.43
N ILE A 37 0.97 1.58 5.47
CA ILE A 37 0.00 1.88 4.42
C ILE A 37 -0.31 0.62 3.61
N MET A 38 0.71 -0.09 3.15
CA MET A 38 0.57 -1.31 2.36
C MET A 38 -0.13 -2.42 3.15
N GLY A 39 0.25 -2.63 4.42
CA GLY A 39 -0.32 -3.66 5.29
C GLY A 39 -1.82 -3.47 5.57
N PHE A 40 -2.28 -2.25 5.82
CA PHE A 40 -3.72 -2.00 5.96
C PHE A 40 -4.45 -1.95 4.62
N SER A 41 -3.77 -1.58 3.53
CA SER A 41 -4.35 -1.60 2.18
C SER A 41 -4.66 -3.02 1.71
N ILE A 42 -3.79 -3.99 2.00
CA ILE A 42 -4.05 -5.40 1.64
C ILE A 42 -5.25 -5.96 2.42
N VAL A 43 -5.42 -5.59 3.70
CA VAL A 43 -6.60 -6.01 4.49
C VAL A 43 -7.91 -5.50 3.88
N ILE A 44 -7.94 -4.25 3.41
CA ILE A 44 -9.12 -3.69 2.74
C ILE A 44 -9.34 -4.39 1.39
N PHE A 45 -8.27 -4.65 0.65
CA PHE A 45 -8.31 -5.39 -0.62
C PHE A 45 -8.90 -6.79 -0.44
N GLU A 46 -8.34 -7.60 0.47
CA GLU A 46 -8.81 -8.95 0.76
C GLU A 46 -10.24 -8.97 1.32
N GLY A 47 -10.54 -8.10 2.29
CA GLY A 47 -11.88 -7.99 2.87
C GLY A 47 -12.94 -7.66 1.80
N SER A 48 -12.62 -6.76 0.87
CA SER A 48 -13.51 -6.43 -0.24
C SER A 48 -13.67 -7.58 -1.25
N LEU A 49 -12.60 -8.36 -1.49
CA LEU A 49 -12.62 -9.52 -2.37
C LEU A 49 -13.47 -10.66 -1.79
N VAL A 50 -13.34 -10.90 -0.48
CA VAL A 50 -14.17 -11.86 0.27
C VAL A 50 -15.65 -11.43 0.25
N GLN A 51 -15.93 -10.13 0.47
CA GLN A 51 -17.29 -9.61 0.41
C GLN A 51 -17.92 -9.78 -0.99
N ALA A 52 -17.12 -9.57 -2.04
CA ALA A 52 -17.53 -9.83 -3.42
C ALA A 52 -17.77 -11.33 -3.68
N GLY A 53 -16.85 -12.19 -3.23
CA GLY A 53 -16.96 -13.66 -3.37
C GLY A 53 -18.15 -14.27 -2.64
N LEU A 54 -18.50 -13.74 -1.47
CA LEU A 54 -19.68 -14.14 -0.68
C LEU A 54 -21.01 -13.53 -1.19
N ARG A 55 -21.01 -12.86 -2.36
CA ARG A 55 -22.17 -12.16 -2.94
C ARG A 55 -22.86 -11.18 -1.96
N GLY A 56 -22.09 -10.54 -1.09
CA GLY A 56 -22.62 -9.59 -0.10
C GLY A 56 -23.48 -10.19 1.01
N LYS A 57 -23.48 -11.53 1.19
CA LYS A 57 -24.17 -12.21 2.32
C LYS A 57 -23.40 -12.14 3.65
N GLY A 58 -22.20 -11.57 3.66
CA GLY A 58 -21.38 -11.36 4.86
C GLY A 58 -21.75 -10.10 5.65
N GLN A 59 -21.12 -9.90 6.81
CA GLN A 59 -21.30 -8.68 7.61
C GLN A 59 -20.87 -7.44 6.80
N ASN A 60 -21.58 -6.32 6.96
CA ASN A 60 -21.25 -5.08 6.26
C ASN A 60 -20.01 -4.41 6.88
N GLU A 61 -18.82 -4.77 6.40
CA GLU A 61 -17.53 -4.23 6.88
C GLU A 61 -17.20 -2.81 6.35
N LYS A 62 -18.15 -2.17 5.65
CA LYS A 62 -17.93 -0.85 5.03
C LYS A 62 -17.53 0.23 6.04
N ASP A 63 -18.09 0.17 7.25
CA ASP A 63 -17.75 1.13 8.31
C ASP A 63 -16.33 0.91 8.83
N LEU A 64 -15.88 -0.34 8.90
CA LEU A 64 -14.49 -0.70 9.24
C LEU A 64 -13.54 -0.19 8.15
N PHE A 65 -13.80 -0.49 6.88
CA PHE A 65 -12.97 -0.02 5.76
C PHE A 65 -12.88 1.51 5.74
N ARG A 66 -13.97 2.21 6.03
CA ARG A 66 -13.96 3.68 6.14
C ARG A 66 -13.05 4.17 7.25
N LYS A 67 -13.09 3.54 8.44
CA LYS A 67 -12.23 3.90 9.57
C LYS A 67 -10.76 3.65 9.24
N LEU A 68 -10.43 2.49 8.65
CA LEU A 68 -9.06 2.19 8.22
C LEU A 68 -8.59 3.17 7.15
N MET A 69 -9.39 3.44 6.12
CA MET A 69 -9.06 4.43 5.08
C MET A 69 -8.84 5.83 5.65
N THR A 70 -9.57 6.22 6.70
CA THR A 70 -9.37 7.51 7.37
C THR A 70 -7.98 7.56 8.01
N ILE A 71 -7.60 6.52 8.74
CA ILE A 71 -6.27 6.41 9.37
C ILE A 71 -5.18 6.39 8.29
N LEU A 72 -5.38 5.59 7.24
CA LEU A 72 -4.46 5.50 6.11
C LEU A 72 -4.27 6.84 5.40
N SER A 73 -5.33 7.64 5.25
CA SER A 73 -5.23 8.96 4.63
C SER A 73 -4.31 9.90 5.40
N VAL A 74 -4.28 9.80 6.74
CA VAL A 74 -3.35 10.59 7.58
C VAL A 74 -1.91 10.13 7.36
N PHE A 75 -1.66 8.81 7.39
CA PHE A 75 -0.32 8.26 7.12
C PHE A 75 0.18 8.61 5.72
N LEU A 76 -0.71 8.58 4.73
CA LEU A 76 -0.35 8.87 3.35
C LEU A 76 -0.08 10.36 3.15
N ALA A 77 -0.90 11.24 3.73
CA ALA A 77 -0.63 12.68 3.74
C ALA A 77 0.71 12.99 4.41
N LEU A 78 0.99 12.36 5.56
CA LEU A 78 2.29 12.49 6.24
C LEU A 78 3.44 12.01 5.36
N PHE A 79 3.31 10.85 4.71
CA PHE A 79 4.32 10.32 3.79
C PHE A 79 4.61 11.31 2.64
N LEU A 80 3.56 11.82 1.98
CA LEU A 80 3.72 12.76 0.87
C LEU A 80 4.35 14.08 1.33
N VAL A 81 3.87 14.67 2.43
CA VAL A 81 4.42 15.93 2.97
C VAL A 81 5.89 15.77 3.30
N LEU A 82 6.27 14.69 3.99
CA LEU A 82 7.67 14.42 4.31
C LEU A 82 8.50 14.17 3.05
N ARG A 83 7.94 13.49 2.04
CA ARG A 83 8.65 13.21 0.78
C ARG A 83 8.91 14.46 -0.04
N PHE A 84 7.90 15.31 -0.24
CA PHE A 84 8.09 16.60 -0.91
C PHE A 84 8.95 17.56 -0.08
N GLY A 85 8.77 17.58 1.25
CA GLY A 85 9.57 18.42 2.15
C GLY A 85 11.05 18.08 2.11
N GLU A 86 11.40 16.80 2.09
CA GLU A 86 12.80 16.34 1.97
C GLU A 86 13.43 16.78 0.64
N LEU A 87 12.66 16.72 -0.44
CA LEU A 87 13.12 17.11 -1.77
C LEU A 87 13.37 18.61 -1.91
N ILE A 88 12.52 19.42 -1.28
CA ILE A 88 12.66 20.87 -1.21
C ILE A 88 13.86 21.24 -0.33
N PHE A 89 13.97 20.65 0.87
CA PHE A 89 15.04 20.95 1.82
C PHE A 89 16.43 20.62 1.26
N ARG A 90 16.56 19.55 0.47
CA ARG A 90 17.82 19.19 -0.19
C ARG A 90 18.04 19.86 -1.55
N GLY A 91 17.13 20.75 -1.98
CA GLY A 91 17.24 21.46 -3.26
C GLY A 91 17.17 20.54 -4.49
N LYS A 92 16.63 19.32 -4.34
CA LYS A 92 16.59 18.29 -5.41
C LYS A 92 15.39 18.43 -6.33
N MET A 93 14.57 19.47 -6.14
CA MET A 93 13.35 19.70 -6.91
C MET A 93 13.61 19.82 -8.42
N GLY A 94 14.79 20.27 -8.82
CA GLY A 94 15.20 20.33 -10.23
C GLY A 94 15.14 18.98 -10.95
N TYR A 95 15.44 17.87 -10.26
CA TYR A 95 15.36 16.53 -10.85
C TYR A 95 13.93 16.04 -11.07
N VAL A 96 12.95 16.55 -10.30
CA VAL A 96 11.53 16.22 -10.49
C VAL A 96 10.93 16.93 -11.69
N PHE A 97 11.47 18.08 -12.08
CA PHE A 97 10.99 18.85 -13.23
C PHE A 97 11.83 18.65 -14.50
N ALA A 98 12.81 17.74 -14.46
CA ALA A 98 13.65 17.42 -15.61
C ALA A 98 12.92 16.63 -16.72
N PHE A 99 11.69 16.13 -16.47
CA PHE A 99 10.89 15.31 -17.40
C PHE A 99 11.57 14.03 -17.92
N ASP A 100 12.64 13.58 -17.26
CA ASP A 100 13.27 12.29 -17.52
C ASP A 100 12.38 11.10 -17.10
N PHE A 101 12.75 9.88 -17.52
CA PHE A 101 12.09 8.63 -17.11
C PHE A 101 11.85 8.54 -15.60
N TYR A 102 12.85 8.94 -14.80
CA TYR A 102 12.76 8.99 -13.33
C TYR A 102 11.76 10.03 -12.82
N SER A 103 11.68 11.20 -13.46
CA SER A 103 10.70 12.24 -13.13
C SER A 103 9.27 11.75 -13.40
N ILE A 104 9.04 11.12 -14.57
CA ILE A 104 7.73 10.56 -14.91
C ILE A 104 7.33 9.48 -13.90
N LEU A 105 8.25 8.58 -13.54
CA LEU A 105 8.01 7.52 -12.57
C LEU A 105 7.68 8.08 -11.17
N PHE A 106 8.37 9.16 -10.76
CA PHE A 106 8.07 9.90 -9.52
C PHE A 106 6.65 10.50 -9.54
N TRP A 107 6.22 11.06 -10.68
CA TRP A 107 4.87 11.59 -10.82
C TRP A 107 3.80 10.50 -10.83
N VAL A 108 4.07 9.35 -11.47
CA VAL A 108 3.16 8.20 -11.46
C VAL A 108 3.00 7.62 -10.06
N GLU A 109 4.11 7.38 -9.33
CA GLU A 109 4.03 6.91 -7.93
C GLU A 109 3.26 7.92 -7.06
N SER A 110 3.53 9.22 -7.23
CA SER A 110 2.89 10.28 -6.45
C SER A 110 1.40 10.38 -6.78
N ALA A 111 1.01 10.23 -8.06
CA ALA A 111 -0.37 10.22 -8.48
C ALA A 111 -1.16 9.03 -7.89
N LEU A 112 -0.56 7.83 -7.90
CA LEU A 112 -1.16 6.64 -7.28
C LEU A 112 -1.37 6.80 -5.77
N LEU A 113 -0.48 7.51 -5.09
CA LEU A 113 -0.60 7.80 -3.66
C LEU A 113 -1.55 8.99 -3.40
N ILE A 114 -1.62 10.00 -4.27
CA ILE A 114 -2.54 11.14 -4.11
C ILE A 114 -3.99 10.74 -4.38
N PHE A 115 -4.23 9.86 -5.35
CA PHE A 115 -5.57 9.37 -5.71
C PHE A 115 -6.45 8.95 -4.51
N PRO A 116 -6.01 8.07 -3.59
CA PRO A 116 -6.79 7.68 -2.42
C PRO A 116 -7.10 8.84 -1.46
N LEU A 117 -6.26 9.88 -1.39
CA LEU A 117 -6.57 11.10 -0.60
C LEU A 117 -7.74 11.87 -1.22
N VAL A 118 -7.76 11.99 -2.55
CA VAL A 118 -8.84 12.66 -3.29
C VAL A 118 -10.15 11.89 -3.13
N VAL A 119 -10.10 10.56 -3.25
CA VAL A 119 -11.24 9.67 -3.02
C VAL A 119 -11.81 9.87 -1.62
N PHE A 120 -10.95 10.00 -0.60
CA PHE A 120 -11.42 10.19 0.78
C PHE A 120 -12.00 11.58 1.04
N ARG A 121 -11.45 12.63 0.42
CA ARG A 121 -11.92 14.02 0.60
C ARG A 121 -13.34 14.22 0.06
N SER A 122 -13.75 13.44 -0.93
CA SER A 122 -15.11 13.46 -1.46
C SER A 122 -16.05 12.57 -0.64
N ARG A 123 -17.06 13.17 0.02
CA ARG A 123 -18.12 12.42 0.73
C ARG A 123 -18.84 11.42 -0.17
N LYS A 124 -18.96 11.71 -1.47
CA LYS A 124 -19.62 10.85 -2.46
C LYS A 124 -18.84 9.54 -2.66
N PHE A 125 -17.52 9.63 -2.81
CA PHE A 125 -16.67 8.46 -3.07
C PHE A 125 -16.37 7.65 -1.80
N ARG A 126 -16.35 8.29 -0.62
CA ARG A 126 -16.17 7.60 0.67
C ARG A 126 -17.30 6.62 1.03
N ASN A 127 -18.48 6.78 0.42
CA ASN A 127 -19.62 5.89 0.67
C ASN A 127 -19.74 4.76 -0.35
N ASP A 128 -18.96 4.83 -1.44
CA ASP A 128 -18.97 3.83 -2.50
C ASP A 128 -17.92 2.74 -2.23
N SER A 129 -18.38 1.49 -2.08
CA SER A 129 -17.52 0.33 -1.86
C SER A 129 -16.51 0.12 -2.98
N ARG A 130 -16.85 0.47 -4.23
CA ARG A 130 -15.95 0.34 -5.38
C ARG A 130 -14.79 1.32 -5.28
N MET A 131 -15.08 2.56 -4.87
CA MET A 131 -14.06 3.60 -4.72
C MET A 131 -13.13 3.32 -3.54
N LEU A 132 -13.64 2.74 -2.45
CA LEU A 132 -12.80 2.27 -1.35
C LEU A 132 -11.83 1.16 -1.81
N PHE A 133 -12.31 0.21 -2.61
CA PHE A 133 -11.47 -0.84 -3.20
C PHE A 133 -10.41 -0.27 -4.14
N ILE A 134 -10.80 0.57 -5.09
CA ILE A 134 -9.86 1.19 -6.04
C ILE A 134 -8.84 2.05 -5.29
N GLY A 135 -9.25 2.76 -4.23
CA GLY A 135 -8.36 3.49 -3.35
C GLY A 135 -7.33 2.59 -2.66
N ALA A 136 -7.76 1.45 -2.12
CA ALA A 136 -6.87 0.46 -1.51
C ALA A 136 -5.87 -0.14 -2.53
N VAL A 137 -6.35 -0.51 -3.72
CA VAL A 137 -5.48 -0.98 -4.82
C VAL A 137 -4.48 0.10 -5.24
N SER A 138 -4.91 1.35 -5.36
CA SER A 138 -4.05 2.48 -5.70
C SER A 138 -2.96 2.71 -4.65
N MET A 139 -3.29 2.60 -3.36
CA MET A 139 -2.29 2.67 -2.27
C MET A 139 -1.31 1.50 -2.32
N LEU A 140 -1.80 0.28 -2.56
CA LEU A 140 -0.99 -0.92 -2.67
C LEU A 140 0.01 -0.79 -3.82
N LEU A 141 -0.47 -0.41 -5.01
CA LEU A 141 0.35 -0.18 -6.19
C LEU A 141 1.32 0.98 -5.99
N GLY A 142 0.87 2.13 -5.47
CA GLY A 142 1.73 3.29 -5.22
C GLY A 142 2.86 2.98 -4.25
N CYS A 143 2.58 2.26 -3.16
CA CYS A 143 3.61 1.83 -2.22
C CYS A 143 4.53 0.76 -2.82
N ALA A 144 4.01 -0.17 -3.62
CA ALA A 144 4.80 -1.20 -4.29
C ALA A 144 5.74 -0.59 -5.33
N THR A 145 5.23 0.34 -6.16
CA THR A 145 6.03 1.13 -7.10
C THR A 145 7.10 1.91 -6.34
N TRP A 146 6.77 2.58 -5.23
CA TRP A 146 7.77 3.27 -4.43
C TRP A 146 8.89 2.34 -3.95
N ARG A 147 8.55 1.13 -3.46
CA ARG A 147 9.54 0.14 -3.03
C ARG A 147 10.40 -0.34 -4.20
N MET A 148 9.80 -0.66 -5.34
CA MET A 148 10.54 -1.05 -6.54
C MET A 148 11.44 0.08 -7.06
N CYS A 149 10.95 1.32 -7.06
CA CYS A 149 11.72 2.47 -7.50
C CYS A 149 12.95 2.65 -6.62
N TYR A 150 12.77 2.57 -5.31
CA TYR A 150 13.85 2.70 -4.34
C TYR A 150 14.86 1.54 -4.38
N SER A 151 14.41 0.29 -4.55
CA SER A 151 15.29 -0.89 -4.43
C SER A 151 15.88 -1.39 -5.74
N LEU A 152 15.20 -1.17 -6.87
CA LEU A 152 15.56 -1.73 -8.18
C LEU A 152 15.88 -0.64 -9.20
N VAL A 153 14.97 0.33 -9.38
CA VAL A 153 15.07 1.29 -10.49
C VAL A 153 16.07 2.40 -10.19
N ALA A 154 16.09 2.90 -8.96
CA ALA A 154 17.00 3.95 -8.54
C ALA A 154 18.40 3.41 -8.25
N PHE A 155 18.58 2.09 -8.09
CA PHE A 155 19.88 1.47 -7.82
C PHE A 155 20.66 1.29 -9.12
N ASN A 156 21.60 2.20 -9.39
CA ASN A 156 22.54 2.09 -10.48
C ASN A 156 23.94 1.73 -9.91
N PRO A 157 24.39 0.48 -10.03
CA PRO A 157 25.69 0.07 -9.51
C PRO A 157 26.89 0.66 -10.28
N GLY A 158 26.66 1.41 -11.37
CA GLY A 158 27.69 1.86 -12.31
C GLY A 158 27.98 0.80 -13.38
N GLY A 159 28.49 1.24 -14.54
CA GLY A 159 28.90 0.34 -15.63
C GLY A 159 27.83 -0.07 -16.65
N GLY A 160 26.67 0.60 -16.68
CA GLY A 160 25.59 0.29 -17.65
C GLY A 160 24.77 -0.96 -17.33
N TYR A 161 24.93 -1.53 -16.13
CA TYR A 161 24.15 -2.67 -15.67
C TYR A 161 22.69 -2.26 -15.40
N HIS A 162 21.79 -2.83 -16.18
CA HIS A 162 20.35 -2.77 -15.94
C HIS A 162 19.91 -4.13 -15.37
N TYR A 163 19.43 -4.14 -14.12
CA TYR A 163 18.85 -5.35 -13.54
C TYR A 163 17.39 -5.48 -14.01
N PHE A 164 17.08 -6.60 -14.66
CA PHE A 164 15.72 -7.00 -14.97
C PHE A 164 15.52 -8.42 -14.40
N PRO A 165 14.44 -8.67 -13.66
CA PRO A 165 14.26 -9.94 -12.99
C PRO A 165 14.20 -11.09 -14.00
N THR A 166 14.88 -12.19 -13.66
CA THR A 166 14.84 -13.41 -14.48
C THR A 166 13.48 -14.09 -14.36
N TRP A 167 13.18 -15.00 -15.29
CA TRP A 167 11.93 -15.77 -15.24
C TRP A 167 11.80 -16.57 -13.93
N GLU A 168 12.91 -17.06 -13.39
CA GLU A 168 12.98 -17.80 -12.14
C GLU A 168 12.63 -16.92 -10.93
N GLU A 169 13.18 -15.71 -10.86
CA GLU A 169 12.88 -14.74 -9.80
C GLU A 169 11.41 -14.33 -9.82
N LEU A 170 10.82 -14.18 -11.01
CA LEU A 170 9.40 -13.89 -11.17
C LEU A 170 8.53 -15.08 -10.71
N LEU A 171 8.88 -16.30 -11.11
CA LEU A 171 8.15 -17.51 -10.70
C LEU A 171 8.21 -17.72 -9.18
N ILE A 172 9.37 -17.49 -8.54
CA ILE A 172 9.51 -17.57 -7.09
C ILE A 172 8.62 -16.52 -6.41
N SER A 173 8.62 -15.29 -6.93
CA SER A 173 7.79 -14.20 -6.38
C SER A 173 6.29 -14.51 -6.48
N ILE A 174 5.84 -15.00 -7.64
CA ILE A 174 4.46 -15.45 -7.85
C ILE A 174 4.14 -16.64 -6.95
N GLY A 175 5.08 -17.57 -6.77
CA GLY A 175 4.96 -18.73 -5.90
C GLY A 175 4.72 -18.32 -4.44
N PHE A 176 5.45 -17.33 -3.92
CA PHE A 176 5.22 -16.80 -2.58
C PHE A 176 3.81 -16.22 -2.41
N VAL A 177 3.34 -15.42 -3.37
CA VAL A 177 1.97 -14.87 -3.34
C VAL A 177 0.93 -16.00 -3.40
N ALA A 178 1.15 -17.02 -4.23
CA ALA A 178 0.25 -18.17 -4.31
C ALA A 178 0.20 -18.98 -3.00
N ILE A 179 1.34 -19.17 -2.34
CA ILE A 179 1.44 -19.83 -1.03
C ILE A 179 0.71 -19.01 0.03
N GLU A 180 0.87 -17.68 0.05
CA GLU A 180 0.19 -16.78 0.98
C GLU A 180 -1.33 -16.87 0.83
N ILE A 181 -1.84 -16.83 -0.41
CA ILE A 181 -3.28 -16.98 -0.70
C ILE A 181 -3.78 -18.37 -0.27
N CYS A 182 -3.02 -19.43 -0.56
CA CYS A 182 -3.38 -20.79 -0.17
C CYS A 182 -3.43 -20.94 1.36
N ALA A 183 -2.43 -20.41 2.07
CA ALA A 183 -2.39 -20.39 3.53
C ALA A 183 -3.57 -19.60 4.11
N TYR A 184 -3.90 -18.44 3.54
CA TYR A 184 -5.08 -17.68 3.92
C TYR A 184 -6.37 -18.49 3.78
N ILE A 185 -6.59 -19.13 2.61
CA ILE A 185 -7.77 -19.97 2.36
C ILE A 185 -7.85 -21.16 3.33
N LEU A 186 -6.71 -21.79 3.65
CA LEU A 186 -6.64 -22.87 4.64
C LEU A 186 -7.00 -22.36 6.04
N LEU A 187 -6.46 -21.22 6.45
CA LEU A 187 -6.70 -20.64 7.78
C LEU A 187 -8.17 -20.25 7.98
N ILE A 188 -8.82 -19.62 7.00
CA ILE A 188 -10.25 -19.27 7.10
C ILE A 188 -11.17 -20.50 7.14
N ARG A 189 -10.73 -21.65 6.61
CA ARG A 189 -11.48 -22.91 6.65
C ARG A 189 -11.23 -23.69 7.94
N LEU A 190 -10.02 -23.62 8.48
CA LEU A 190 -9.61 -24.38 9.65
C LEU A 190 -10.03 -23.69 10.96
N LEU A 191 -9.92 -22.36 11.02
CA LEU A 191 -10.26 -21.58 12.20
C LEU A 191 -11.69 -21.03 12.05
N PRO A 192 -12.53 -21.09 13.10
CA PRO A 192 -13.84 -20.43 13.11
C PRO A 192 -13.66 -18.90 13.28
N ILE A 193 -13.17 -18.24 12.24
CA ILE A 193 -12.87 -16.79 12.25
C ILE A 193 -14.13 -15.96 11.99
N ILE A 194 -15.09 -16.52 11.25
CA ILE A 194 -16.39 -15.86 11.02
C ILE A 194 -17.24 -16.07 12.28
N PRO A 195 -17.58 -15.01 13.05
CA PRO A 195 -18.53 -15.15 14.13
C PRO A 195 -19.80 -15.74 13.55
N SER A 196 -20.28 -16.85 14.11
CA SER A 196 -21.60 -17.40 13.76
C SER A 196 -22.59 -16.24 13.72
N LEU A 197 -23.41 -16.17 12.66
CA LEU A 197 -24.47 -15.19 12.46
C LEU A 197 -25.18 -14.92 13.80
N ARG A 198 -24.73 -13.88 14.51
CA ARG A 198 -25.15 -13.64 15.88
C ARG A 198 -26.54 -13.04 15.82
N ASN A 199 -27.54 -13.91 15.95
CA ASN A 199 -28.84 -13.67 16.59
C ASN A 199 -29.45 -12.28 16.35
N ILE A 200 -29.77 -11.94 15.09
CA ILE A 200 -30.68 -10.81 14.81
C ILE A 200 -32.13 -11.16 15.24
N ASN A 201 -32.47 -12.45 15.42
CA ASN A 201 -33.83 -12.86 15.76
C ASN A 201 -34.20 -12.73 17.25
N LYS A 202 -33.26 -12.51 18.18
CA LYS A 202 -33.60 -12.48 19.62
C LYS A 202 -34.18 -11.14 20.10
N ASN A 203 -34.00 -10.05 19.35
CA ASN A 203 -34.53 -8.74 19.75
C ASN A 203 -35.94 -8.45 19.20
N GLN A 204 -36.47 -9.26 18.27
CA GLN A 204 -37.85 -9.09 17.79
C GLN A 204 -38.89 -9.85 18.64
N GLU A 205 -38.48 -10.88 19.39
CA GLU A 205 -39.39 -11.59 20.32
C GLU A 205 -39.51 -10.89 21.67
N ALA A 206 -38.47 -10.19 22.16
CA ALA A 206 -38.51 -9.47 23.43
C ALA A 206 -39.30 -8.15 23.39
N SER A 207 -39.68 -7.65 22.20
CA SER A 207 -40.53 -6.47 22.03
C SER A 207 -42.01 -6.81 21.82
N LYS A 208 -42.38 -8.10 21.87
CA LYS A 208 -43.76 -8.59 21.70
C LYS A 208 -44.34 -9.23 22.97
N VAL A 209 -43.67 -9.07 24.11
CA VAL A 209 -44.14 -9.49 25.44
C VAL A 209 -44.33 -8.25 26.33
#